data_AF-A0A8T4K2C1-F1
#
_entry.id   AF-A0A8T4K2C1-F1
#
_cell.length_a   1.000
_cell.length_b   1.000
_cell.length_c   1.000
_cell.angle_alpha   90.00
_cell.angle_beta   90.00
_cell.angle_gamma   90.00
#
_symmetry.space_group_name_H-M   'P 1'
#
loop_
_entity.id
_entity.type
_entity.pdbx_description
1 polymer ?
#
loop_
_entity_poly.entity_id
_entity_poly.type
_entity_poly.pdbx_seq_one_letter_code
_entity_poly.pdbx_strand_id
1 'polypeptide(L)'
;MDRKELIEANPILSLGKEIFDRTDGICVIGPGPGGIGVTVPQASKISLLLLFEPYPIYDAGSLPEGKSEIEVRVAGFGMGIKRELSEDAVKALMKEGQDPITRKIASAVLELSGESRKVTYEQYDEAFGALADWEMGQEDEALEPPALNGPSM
;
A
#
# COMPACT_ATOMS: atom_id res chain seq x y z
N MET A 1 -13.36 6.52 -16.17
CA MET A 1 -12.60 5.27 -16.07
C MET A 1 -13.13 4.52 -14.89
N ASP A 2 -13.46 3.24 -15.03
CA ASP A 2 -13.88 2.46 -13.86
C ASP A 2 -12.67 2.07 -12.98
N ARG A 3 -12.93 1.60 -11.76
CA ARG A 3 -11.87 1.30 -10.77
C ARG A 3 -10.86 0.27 -11.29
N LYS A 4 -11.29 -0.70 -12.10
CA LYS A 4 -10.42 -1.76 -12.60
C LYS A 4 -9.49 -1.21 -13.68
N GLU A 5 -10.03 -0.46 -14.63
CA GLU A 5 -9.24 0.21 -15.67
C GLU A 5 -8.18 1.13 -15.06
N LEU A 6 -8.53 1.88 -14.01
CA LEU A 6 -7.60 2.76 -13.31
C LEU A 6 -6.45 2.00 -12.61
N ILE A 7 -6.76 0.88 -11.96
CA ILE A 7 -5.74 0.01 -11.34
C ILE A 7 -4.77 -0.54 -12.38
N GLU A 8 -5.26 -0.93 -13.56
CA GLU A 8 -4.43 -1.46 -14.65
C GLU A 8 -3.57 -0.38 -15.33
N ALA A 9 -4.06 0.86 -15.39
CA ALA A 9 -3.37 1.98 -16.03
C ALA A 9 -2.32 2.67 -15.12
N ASN A 10 -2.53 2.68 -13.81
CA ASN A 10 -1.67 3.39 -12.86
C ASN A 10 -0.69 2.45 -12.14
N PRO A 11 0.65 2.62 -12.30
CA PRO A 11 1.63 1.69 -11.74
C PRO A 11 1.62 1.56 -10.21
N ILE A 12 1.22 2.61 -9.48
CA ILE A 12 1.11 2.57 -8.01
C ILE A 12 -0.11 1.74 -7.60
N LEU A 13 -1.24 1.93 -8.27
CA LEU A 13 -2.46 1.19 -7.98
C LEU A 13 -2.32 -0.29 -8.35
N SER A 14 -1.66 -0.59 -9.47
CA SER A 14 -1.28 -1.96 -9.83
C SER A 14 -0.37 -2.60 -8.77
N LEU A 15 0.64 -1.86 -8.27
CA LEU A 15 1.47 -2.34 -7.15
C LEU A 15 0.64 -2.60 -5.89
N GLY A 16 -0.32 -1.73 -5.59
CA GLY A 16 -1.27 -1.92 -4.49
C GLY A 16 -2.06 -3.21 -4.61
N LYS A 17 -2.54 -3.51 -5.82
CA LYS A 17 -3.22 -4.77 -6.12
C LYS A 17 -2.28 -5.97 -5.93
N GLU A 18 -1.04 -5.88 -6.38
CA GLU A 18 -0.05 -6.95 -6.21
C GLU A 18 0.27 -7.22 -4.73
N ILE A 19 0.36 -6.17 -3.92
CA ILE A 19 0.51 -6.26 -2.45
C ILE A 19 -0.72 -6.94 -1.84
N PHE A 20 -1.92 -6.49 -2.22
CA PHE A 20 -3.17 -7.06 -1.73
C PHE A 20 -3.25 -8.56 -2.04
N ASP A 21 -3.01 -8.95 -3.29
CA ASP A 21 -3.09 -10.35 -3.73
C ASP A 21 -2.04 -11.23 -3.02
N ARG A 22 -0.78 -10.76 -2.91
CA ARG A 22 0.32 -11.55 -2.29
C ARG A 22 0.20 -11.67 -0.78
N THR A 23 -0.52 -10.74 -0.16
CA THR A 23 -0.77 -10.75 1.28
C THR A 23 -2.14 -11.34 1.63
N ASP A 24 -2.88 -11.93 0.68
CA ASP A 24 -4.24 -12.45 0.88
C ASP A 24 -5.18 -11.39 1.49
N GLY A 25 -5.04 -10.14 1.07
CA GLY A 25 -5.81 -8.99 1.53
C GLY A 25 -5.41 -8.43 2.90
N ILE A 26 -4.32 -8.93 3.50
CA ILE A 26 -3.83 -8.45 4.80
C ILE A 26 -3.27 -7.02 4.71
N CYS A 27 -2.55 -6.70 3.62
CA CYS A 27 -1.99 -5.38 3.39
C CYS A 27 -2.76 -4.67 2.28
N VAL A 28 -3.18 -3.43 2.55
CA VAL A 28 -3.95 -2.60 1.62
C VAL A 28 -3.28 -1.24 1.53
N ILE A 29 -3.06 -0.74 0.31
CA ILE A 29 -2.58 0.62 0.13
C ILE A 29 -3.74 1.61 0.32
N GLY A 30 -3.43 2.79 0.82
CA GLY A 30 -4.44 3.82 1.07
C GLY A 30 -3.80 5.19 1.30
N PRO A 31 -4.61 6.25 1.46
CA PRO A 31 -4.09 7.52 1.91
C PRO A 31 -3.58 7.41 3.35
N GLY A 32 -2.63 8.26 3.72
CA GLY A 32 -1.96 8.22 5.01
C GLY A 32 -1.09 9.46 5.26
N PRO A 33 -0.45 9.54 6.44
CA PRO A 33 0.41 10.66 6.79
C PRO A 33 1.56 10.80 5.78
N GLY A 34 1.52 11.87 5.00
CA GLY A 34 2.46 12.06 3.89
C GLY A 34 2.13 11.22 2.65
N GLY A 35 0.85 11.05 2.32
CA GLY A 35 0.34 10.54 1.05
C GLY A 35 0.05 9.06 1.02
N ILE A 36 0.57 8.31 0.06
CA ILE A 36 0.19 6.90 -0.11
C ILE A 36 0.97 6.01 0.86
N GLY A 37 0.23 5.32 1.73
CA GLY A 37 0.75 4.38 2.72
C GLY A 37 0.22 2.96 2.53
N VAL A 38 0.59 2.07 3.47
CA VAL A 38 0.10 0.69 3.53
C VAL A 38 -0.45 0.43 4.93
N THR A 39 -1.69 -0.03 5.00
CA THR A 39 -2.28 -0.56 6.22
C THR A 39 -1.74 -1.96 6.48
N VAL A 40 -1.23 -2.18 7.68
CA VAL A 40 -0.64 -3.45 8.12
C VAL A 40 -1.18 -3.80 9.52
N PRO A 41 -1.48 -5.08 9.81
CA PRO A 41 -1.91 -5.48 11.15
C PRO A 41 -0.85 -5.21 12.22
N GLN A 42 -1.27 -4.63 13.34
CA GLN A 42 -0.39 -4.31 14.48
C GLN A 42 0.31 -5.54 15.10
N ALA A 43 -0.25 -6.74 14.92
CA ALA A 43 0.31 -7.97 15.45
C ALA A 43 1.56 -8.46 14.67
N SER A 44 1.83 -7.91 13.48
CA SER A 44 2.98 -8.28 12.66
C SER A 44 4.28 -7.70 13.23
N LYS A 45 5.37 -8.46 13.15
CA LYS A 45 6.72 -8.00 13.52
C LYS A 45 7.37 -7.15 12.41
N ILE A 46 6.79 -7.17 11.22
CA ILE A 46 7.23 -6.45 10.02
C ILE A 46 6.09 -5.60 9.47
N SER A 47 6.40 -4.36 9.12
CA SER A 47 5.54 -3.52 8.28
C SER A 47 6.03 -3.57 6.84
N LEU A 48 5.09 -3.60 5.89
CA LEU A 48 5.37 -3.38 4.47
C LEU A 48 5.16 -1.89 4.19
N LEU A 49 6.15 -1.23 3.58
CA LEU A 49 6.09 0.18 3.22
C LEU A 49 6.28 0.37 1.73
N LEU A 50 5.67 1.44 1.21
CA LEU A 50 6.03 2.03 -0.08
C LEU A 50 7.04 3.17 0.18
N LEU A 51 8.20 3.09 -0.46
CA LEU A 51 9.22 4.12 -0.40
C LEU A 51 9.27 4.85 -1.73
N PHE A 52 9.10 6.17 -1.68
CA PHE A 52 9.09 7.06 -2.84
C PHE A 52 10.36 7.91 -2.87
N GLU A 53 11.04 7.94 -4.01
CA GLU A 53 12.26 8.74 -4.23
C GLU A 53 12.23 9.50 -5.58
N PRO A 54 12.30 10.84 -5.58
CA PRO A 54 12.21 11.70 -4.40
C PRO A 54 10.83 11.57 -3.75
N TYR A 55 10.76 11.90 -2.47
CA TYR A 55 9.47 11.93 -1.79
C TYR A 55 8.61 13.06 -2.39
N PRO A 56 7.37 12.77 -2.82
CA PRO A 56 6.49 13.79 -3.37
C PRO A 56 6.13 14.81 -2.29
N ILE A 57 6.35 16.10 -2.59
CA ILE A 57 6.04 17.19 -1.68
C ILE A 57 4.59 17.63 -1.96
N TYR A 58 3.67 17.30 -1.05
CA TYR A 58 2.24 17.59 -1.20
C TYR A 58 1.94 19.08 -1.37
N ASP A 59 2.62 19.93 -0.61
CA ASP A 59 2.32 21.37 -0.59
C ASP A 59 2.82 22.13 -1.82
N ALA A 60 3.76 21.55 -2.58
CA ALA A 60 4.40 22.21 -3.71
C ALA A 60 3.80 21.81 -5.07
N GLY A 61 3.01 20.72 -5.13
CA GLY A 61 2.46 20.24 -6.40
C GLY A 61 3.53 19.79 -7.42
N SER A 62 4.79 19.61 -6.98
CA SER A 62 5.92 19.42 -7.88
C SER A 62 7.03 18.60 -7.25
N LEU A 63 7.79 17.93 -8.10
CA LEU A 63 9.05 17.29 -7.72
C LEU A 63 10.14 18.35 -7.49
N PRO A 64 11.20 18.00 -6.73
CA PRO A 64 12.40 18.84 -6.65
C PRO A 64 12.95 19.20 -8.03
N GLU A 65 13.55 20.38 -8.14
CA GLU A 65 14.09 20.91 -9.41
C GLU A 65 15.03 19.90 -10.09
N GLY A 66 14.75 19.59 -11.36
CA GLY A 66 15.52 18.61 -12.15
C GLY A 66 15.08 17.15 -12.01
N LYS A 67 14.01 16.85 -11.26
CA LYS A 67 13.40 15.51 -11.20
C LYS A 67 12.08 15.49 -11.99
N SER A 68 11.93 14.50 -12.86
CA SER A 68 10.71 14.28 -13.67
C SER A 68 9.97 13.00 -13.29
N GLU A 69 10.61 12.11 -12.53
CA GLU A 69 10.10 10.80 -12.15
C GLU A 69 10.25 10.60 -10.64
N ILE A 70 9.31 9.84 -10.08
CA ILE A 70 9.33 9.27 -8.75
C ILE A 70 9.58 7.77 -8.92
N GLU A 71 10.54 7.24 -8.19
CA GLU A 71 10.73 5.81 -8.02
C GLU A 71 9.94 5.34 -6.81
N VAL A 72 9.10 4.31 -6.97
CA VAL A 72 8.40 3.64 -5.87
C VAL A 72 8.87 2.20 -5.75
N ARG A 73 9.25 1.80 -4.54
CA ARG A 73 9.65 0.42 -4.22
C ARG A 73 9.02 -0.08 -2.92
N VAL A 74 8.88 -1.40 -2.81
CA VAL A 74 8.42 -2.07 -1.59
C VAL A 74 9.62 -2.31 -0.66
N ALA A 75 9.43 -2.03 0.63
CA ALA A 75 10.42 -2.32 1.66
C ALA A 75 9.80 -2.93 2.91
N GLY A 76 10.55 -3.82 3.57
CA GLY A 76 10.22 -4.35 4.88
C GLY A 76 10.77 -3.47 5.98
N PHE A 77 9.97 -3.14 6.98
CA PHE A 77 10.36 -2.29 8.09
C PHE A 77 10.13 -3.00 9.42
N GLY A 78 11.16 -3.04 10.27
CA GLY A 78 11.08 -3.74 11.54
C GLY A 78 10.35 -2.91 12.59
N MET A 79 9.19 -3.38 13.07
CA MET A 79 8.36 -2.65 14.04
C MET A 79 9.09 -2.34 15.36
N GLY A 80 9.99 -3.22 15.80
CA GLY A 80 10.76 -3.04 17.04
C GLY A 80 12.02 -2.19 16.92
N ILE A 81 12.55 -2.01 15.70
CA ILE A 81 13.85 -1.35 15.46
C ILE A 81 13.73 -0.05 14.65
N LYS A 82 12.53 0.24 14.13
CA LYS A 82 12.18 1.43 13.37
C LYS A 82 13.16 1.76 12.24
N ARG A 83 13.54 0.75 11.45
CA ARG A 83 14.36 0.89 10.25
C ARG A 83 13.99 -0.14 9.20
N GLU A 84 14.39 0.14 7.96
CA GLU A 84 14.35 -0.83 6.87
C GLU A 84 15.17 -2.09 7.23
N LEU A 85 14.60 -3.24 6.89
CA LEU A 85 15.21 -4.55 7.12
C LEU A 85 16.07 -4.94 5.93
N SER A 86 17.22 -5.56 6.21
CA SER A 86 17.98 -6.24 5.16
C SER A 86 17.21 -7.46 4.65
N GLU A 87 17.53 -7.90 3.44
CA GLU A 87 16.95 -9.11 2.85
C GLU A 87 17.09 -10.33 3.76
N ASP A 88 18.27 -10.52 4.39
CA ASP A 88 18.51 -11.60 5.34
C ASP A 88 17.60 -11.52 6.59
N ALA A 89 17.32 -10.31 7.07
CA ALA A 89 16.41 -10.10 8.19
C ALA A 89 14.96 -10.41 7.79
N VAL A 90 14.55 -10.06 6.56
CA VAL A 90 13.23 -10.44 6.02
C VAL A 90 13.13 -11.97 5.88
N LYS A 91 14.15 -12.63 5.31
CA LYS A 91 14.20 -14.10 5.20
C LYS A 91 14.13 -14.78 6.56
N ALA A 92 14.75 -14.22 7.60
CA ALA A 92 14.67 -14.76 8.95
C ALA A 92 13.24 -14.75 9.52
N LEU A 93 12.41 -13.78 9.12
CA LEU A 93 11.01 -13.67 9.53
C LEU A 93 10.09 -14.68 8.83
N MET A 94 10.57 -15.37 7.80
CA MET A 94 9.82 -16.43 7.10
C MET A 94 10.00 -17.82 7.72
N LYS A 95 10.91 -17.99 8.69
CA LYS A 95 11.23 -19.30 9.29
C LYS A 95 10.06 -19.88 10.08
N GLU A 96 10.04 -21.21 10.20
CA GLU A 96 9.09 -21.94 11.05
C GLU A 96 9.17 -21.44 12.51
N GLY A 97 8.01 -21.27 13.14
CA GLY A 97 7.88 -20.69 14.49
C GLY A 97 7.59 -19.18 14.53
N GLN A 98 7.71 -18.45 13.41
CA GLN A 98 7.14 -17.09 13.29
C GLN A 98 5.63 -17.13 13.08
N ASP A 99 4.95 -16.05 13.46
CA ASP A 99 3.51 -15.95 13.29
C ASP A 99 3.13 -15.93 11.78
N PRO A 100 2.00 -16.54 11.39
CA PRO A 100 1.64 -16.68 9.98
C PRO A 100 1.51 -15.35 9.24
N ILE A 101 1.04 -14.29 9.91
CA ILE A 101 0.85 -12.96 9.33
C ILE A 101 2.21 -12.33 8.98
N THR A 102 3.16 -12.32 9.93
CA THR A 102 4.53 -11.86 9.71
C THR A 102 5.18 -12.63 8.57
N ARG A 103 5.04 -13.96 8.52
CA ARG A 103 5.62 -14.77 7.43
C ARG A 103 5.04 -14.39 6.07
N LYS A 104 3.73 -14.19 5.99
CA LYS A 104 3.02 -13.81 4.75
C LYS A 104 3.49 -12.44 4.26
N ILE A 105 3.55 -11.45 5.15
CA ILE A 105 4.03 -10.10 4.83
C ILE A 105 5.52 -10.14 4.44
N ALA A 106 6.36 -10.90 5.14
CA ALA A 106 7.77 -11.05 4.80
C ALA A 106 7.98 -11.68 3.41
N SER A 107 7.17 -12.68 3.03
CA SER A 107 7.19 -13.25 1.68
C SER A 107 6.87 -12.19 0.63
N ALA A 108 5.77 -11.44 0.83
CA ALA A 108 5.36 -10.39 -0.11
C ALA A 108 6.43 -9.29 -0.24
N VAL A 109 7.06 -8.88 0.87
CA VAL A 109 8.19 -7.94 0.84
C VAL A 109 9.32 -8.49 -0.03
N LEU A 110 9.76 -9.73 0.21
CA LEU A 110 10.89 -10.32 -0.51
C LEU A 110 10.63 -10.47 -2.01
N GLU A 111 9.40 -10.86 -2.38
CA GLU A 111 8.98 -11.00 -3.77
C GLU A 111 8.90 -9.66 -4.51
N LEU A 112 8.51 -8.59 -3.81
CA LEU A 112 8.26 -7.27 -4.42
C LEU A 112 9.44 -6.30 -4.30
N SER A 113 10.37 -6.49 -3.36
CA SER A 113 11.47 -5.54 -3.10
C SER A 113 12.55 -5.52 -4.18
N GLY A 114 12.57 -6.52 -5.08
CA GLY A 114 13.56 -6.63 -6.15
C GLY A 114 13.34 -5.68 -7.32
N GLU A 115 12.16 -5.05 -7.41
CA GLU A 115 11.77 -4.18 -8.52
C GLU A 115 11.25 -2.84 -8.01
N SER A 116 11.65 -1.77 -8.68
CA SER A 116 11.07 -0.45 -8.50
C SER A 116 10.28 -0.04 -9.73
N ARG A 117 9.24 0.77 -9.51
CA ARG A 117 8.43 1.35 -10.57
C ARG A 117 8.75 2.83 -10.68
N LYS A 118 8.88 3.32 -11.91
CA LYS A 118 9.01 4.74 -12.20
C LYS A 118 7.65 5.30 -12.56
N VAL A 119 7.28 6.41 -11.94
CA VAL A 119 6.01 7.09 -12.16
C VAL A 119 6.22 8.58 -12.26
N THR A 120 5.33 9.27 -12.97
CA THR A 120 5.30 10.74 -12.97
C THR A 120 4.63 11.26 -11.71
N TYR A 121 4.78 12.55 -11.42
CA TYR A 121 4.00 13.20 -10.35
C TYR A 121 2.49 13.12 -10.61
N GLU A 122 2.06 13.27 -11.86
CA GLU A 122 0.64 13.16 -12.24
C GLU A 122 0.07 11.76 -11.94
N GLN A 123 0.83 10.70 -12.24
CA GLN A 123 0.43 9.33 -11.88
C GLN A 123 0.38 9.13 -10.37
N TYR A 124 1.29 9.76 -9.63
CA TYR A 124 1.26 9.75 -8.18
C TYR A 124 0.02 10.45 -7.62
N ASP A 125 -0.27 11.65 -8.10
CA ASP A 125 -1.41 12.47 -7.67
C ASP A 125 -2.75 11.79 -8.03
N GLU A 126 -2.86 11.22 -9.25
CA GLU A 126 -4.01 10.43 -9.66
C GLU A 126 -4.24 9.22 -8.75
N ALA A 127 -3.17 8.49 -8.41
CA ALA A 127 -3.26 7.35 -7.50
C ALA A 127 -3.72 7.79 -6.11
N PHE A 128 -3.16 8.89 -5.59
CA PHE A 128 -3.54 9.41 -4.27
C PHE A 128 -5.01 9.86 -4.24
N GLY A 129 -5.44 10.64 -5.23
CA GLY A 129 -6.83 11.09 -5.35
C GLY A 129 -7.81 9.92 -5.43
N ALA A 130 -7.51 8.91 -6.25
CA ALA A 130 -8.34 7.73 -6.35
C ALA A 130 -8.45 6.94 -5.03
N LEU A 131 -7.33 6.79 -4.31
CA LEU A 131 -7.33 6.11 -3.01
C LEU A 131 -8.13 6.88 -1.95
N ALA A 132 -8.04 8.21 -1.95
CA ALA A 132 -8.82 9.06 -1.06
C ALA A 132 -10.32 8.98 -1.38
N ASP A 133 -10.70 9.03 -2.67
CA ASP A 133 -12.09 8.89 -3.11
C ASP A 133 -12.66 7.52 -2.71
N TRP A 134 -11.87 6.44 -2.84
CA TRP A 134 -12.30 5.11 -2.44
C TRP A 134 -12.45 4.95 -0.93
N GLU A 135 -11.60 5.60 -0.14
CA GLU A 135 -11.74 5.60 1.33
C GLU A 135 -13.02 6.32 1.76
N MET A 136 -13.28 7.52 1.22
CA MET A 136 -14.51 8.27 1.52
C MET A 136 -15.77 7.53 1.07
N GLY A 137 -15.76 6.91 -0.11
CA GLY A 137 -16.90 6.13 -0.61
C GLY A 137 -17.20 4.87 0.22
N GLN A 138 -16.18 4.29 0.88
CA GLN A 138 -16.39 3.16 1.80
C GLN A 138 -17.07 3.59 3.11
N GLU A 139 -16.82 4.81 3.58
CA GLU A 139 -17.49 5.35 4.77
C GLU A 139 -18.98 5.59 4.51
N ASP A 140 -19.34 6.11 3.33
CA ASP A 140 -20.74 6.32 2.94
C ASP A 140 -21.54 5.00 2.86
N GLU A 141 -20.94 3.94 2.31
CA GLU A 141 -21.59 2.62 2.19
C GLU A 141 -21.71 1.91 3.55
N ALA A 142 -20.78 2.15 4.48
CA ALA A 142 -20.84 1.63 5.86
C ALA A 142 -21.89 2.34 6.74
N LEU A 143 -22.37 3.52 6.32
CA LEU A 143 -23.41 4.29 7.02
C LEU A 143 -24.83 3.93 6.57
N GLU A 144 -25.02 3.14 5.51
CA GLU A 144 -26.34 2.62 5.17
C GLU A 144 -26.76 1.52 6.17
N PRO A 145 -27.81 1.73 6.98
CA PRO A 145 -28.28 0.70 7.88
C PRO A 145 -28.75 -0.52 7.05
N PRO A 146 -28.47 -1.75 7.49
CA PRO A 146 -28.93 -2.93 6.78
C PRO A 146 -30.45 -2.85 6.64
N ALA A 147 -30.95 -2.94 5.41
CA ALA A 147 -32.38 -2.97 5.14
C ALA A 147 -33.01 -4.12 5.94
N LEU A 148 -33.71 -3.77 7.02
CA LEU A 148 -34.52 -4.68 7.79
C LEU A 148 -35.75 -5.06 6.96
N ASN A 149 -35.55 -5.93 5.97
CA ASN A 149 -36.63 -6.66 5.33
C ASN A 149 -37.12 -7.74 6.30
N GLY A 150 -37.86 -7.30 7.32
CA GLY A 150 -38.73 -8.20 8.08
C GLY A 150 -39.94 -8.59 7.24
N PRO A 151 -40.45 -9.82 7.34
CA PRO A 151 -41.63 -10.22 6.58
C PRO A 151 -42.83 -9.43 7.09
N SER A 152 -43.52 -8.73 6.20
CA SER A 152 -44.85 -8.18 6.49
C SER A 152 -45.78 -9.35 6.79
N MET A 153 -46.26 -9.44 8.03
CA MET A 153 -47.50 -10.16 8.35
C MET A 153 -48.70 -9.29 8.03
#